data_AF-A0A0R3QQN2-F1
#
_entry.id   AF-A0A0R3QQN2-F1
#
_cell.length_a   1.000
_cell.length_b   1.000
_cell.length_c   1.000
_cell.angle_alpha   90.00
_cell.angle_beta   90.00
_cell.angle_gamma   90.00
#
_symmetry.space_group_name_H-M   'P 1'
#
loop_
_entity.id
_entity.type
_entity.pdbx_description
1 polymer ?
#
loop_
_entity_poly.entity_id
_entity_poly.type
_entity_poly.pdbx_seq_one_letter_code
_entity_poly.pdbx_strand_id
1 'polypeptide(L)'
;MENHASLSFQVQDNQLTHSSPKLNESDDVNNDSDDEQFLCGYGKCTPKWLQKFHNAKWLLAVLGICAFVQSFVVNSIFPVGLSTLEKRFHMTSTQTGIISSWYDFAILITVFPVCQWGNTGHKGRWIGIGSFLMALGSFICVLPHYMVSPYQYHEMQLNESEHGQCTYRDSLVPNCSKHLSDSASYLNPYFLMFLLGQTLHGIGATPLFSIGTAYLDENVSQKASPVYLAVHSVVTSIGPVIGLFVGGFMLTIYTDFDRVDVSKLKIKDSSDPRWVGAWWLGFLGSAILAFITAFPILMFARELPEAKKHRLKDVNQVHAISQINDKDIIAKGNLRYLPRAVWNILRNPTFVTTIVLGIFESIVINGFAAFMPKILEAVLSTTPTKASYLSSIVIFAAAAGVMLGGALIRHFNLQVSGMLKLIFVCHLIALILTPCFLIQCPARDFIGINLSYNNQRIKGITASLHATCNANCYCSSKWDPVCHKGTGYTFYSACYAGCTDWTRNSSVSILLYTAGIYWDNCVCFDELVSYALEVQYKDNHLHEGEKDSKRVQSAEIAIDSLRYLRAE
;
A
#
# COMPACT_ATOMS: atom_id res chain seq x y z
N MET A 1 74.22 44.76 50.51
CA MET A 1 73.39 43.96 49.58
C MET A 1 72.69 42.92 50.43
N GLU A 2 71.41 42.96 50.76
CA GLU A 2 70.28 43.87 50.55
C GLU A 2 69.38 43.61 51.77
N ASN A 3 68.88 44.67 52.41
CA ASN A 3 68.18 44.60 53.69
C ASN A 3 66.75 44.07 53.55
N HIS A 4 66.35 43.23 54.51
CA HIS A 4 64.98 42.85 54.79
C HIS A 4 64.24 43.92 55.62
N ALA A 5 62.93 44.02 55.33
CA ALA A 5 61.80 44.30 56.22
C ALA A 5 61.49 45.74 56.72
N SER A 6 60.30 46.23 56.35
CA SER A 6 59.26 46.85 57.22
C SER A 6 58.11 47.32 56.32
N LEU A 7 56.90 46.74 56.39
CA LEU A 7 55.75 47.07 57.25
C LEU A 7 55.21 48.52 57.14
N SER A 8 53.95 48.60 56.71
CA SER A 8 52.88 49.53 57.12
C SER A 8 52.37 50.61 56.14
N PHE A 9 51.04 50.73 56.18
CA PHE A 9 50.21 51.94 56.12
C PHE A 9 49.21 52.16 54.98
N GLN A 10 48.05 52.62 55.44
CA GLN A 10 46.75 52.84 54.81
C GLN A 10 46.72 54.05 53.86
N VAL A 11 45.81 53.97 52.89
CA VAL A 11 44.80 54.97 52.44
C VAL A 11 45.14 56.45 52.67
N GLN A 12 45.21 57.24 51.57
CA GLN A 12 44.33 58.40 51.42
C GLN A 12 44.16 58.91 49.97
N ASP A 13 42.89 58.93 49.56
CA ASP A 13 42.14 59.85 48.68
C ASP A 13 42.78 60.47 47.42
N ASN A 14 42.11 60.24 46.28
CA ASN A 14 41.50 61.37 45.59
C ASN A 14 40.23 60.97 44.80
N GLN A 15 39.14 61.66 45.14
CA GLN A 15 37.86 61.66 44.44
C GLN A 15 38.03 62.22 43.02
N LEU A 16 37.33 61.66 42.02
CA LEU A 16 36.72 62.42 40.92
C LEU A 16 35.77 61.55 40.08
N THR A 17 34.47 61.84 40.25
CA THR A 17 33.41 61.91 39.23
C THR A 17 33.13 60.73 38.29
N HIS A 18 31.89 60.23 38.43
CA HIS A 18 31.11 59.53 37.40
C HIS A 18 31.27 60.13 36.00
N SER A 19 31.76 59.32 35.06
CA SER A 19 31.44 59.47 33.64
C SER A 19 31.26 58.10 33.01
N SER A 20 30.01 57.79 32.66
CA SER A 20 29.58 56.69 31.81
C SER A 20 30.44 56.55 30.54
N PRO A 21 30.91 55.35 30.17
CA PRO A 21 31.46 55.15 28.83
C PRO A 21 30.28 55.17 27.85
N LYS A 22 30.32 56.15 26.93
CA LYS A 22 29.47 56.19 25.74
C LYS A 22 29.60 54.87 25.01
N LEU A 23 28.46 54.21 24.74
CA LEU A 23 28.37 53.23 23.67
C LEU A 23 28.79 53.95 22.39
N ASN A 24 29.93 53.56 21.82
CA ASN A 24 30.22 53.86 20.44
C ASN A 24 29.32 52.95 19.59
N GLU A 25 28.39 53.57 18.88
CA GLU A 25 27.76 53.03 17.67
C GLU A 25 28.85 52.65 16.67
N SER A 26 29.19 51.37 16.58
CA SER A 26 29.89 50.79 15.42
C SER A 26 29.87 49.26 15.44
N ASP A 27 28.70 48.63 15.58
CA ASP A 27 28.51 47.18 15.38
C ASP A 27 27.30 46.86 14.47
N ASP A 28 26.94 47.79 13.57
CA ASP A 28 25.76 47.70 12.69
C ASP A 28 26.07 47.25 11.25
N VAL A 29 26.98 46.29 11.05
CA VAL A 29 27.32 45.83 9.67
C VAL A 29 27.25 44.32 9.44
N ASN A 30 26.81 43.49 10.39
CA ASN A 30 26.68 42.03 10.13
C ASN A 30 25.39 41.34 10.62
N ASN A 31 24.36 42.06 11.10
CA ASN A 31 23.11 41.42 11.54
C ASN A 31 22.08 41.16 10.41
N ASP A 32 22.15 41.89 9.28
CA ASP A 32 21.12 41.77 8.24
C ASP A 32 21.13 40.41 7.49
N SER A 33 22.29 39.75 7.37
CA SER A 33 22.40 38.47 6.66
C SER A 33 21.95 37.25 7.48
N ASP A 34 21.97 37.36 8.81
CA ASP A 34 21.51 36.30 9.69
C ASP A 34 19.99 36.40 9.90
N ASP A 35 19.44 37.61 10.00
CA ASP A 35 17.99 37.81 10.19
C ASP A 35 17.14 37.40 8.97
N GLU A 36 17.67 37.50 7.74
CA GLU A 36 17.01 36.96 6.53
C GLU A 36 16.81 35.44 6.57
N GLN A 37 17.65 34.68 7.29
CA GLN A 37 17.55 33.21 7.36
C GLN A 37 16.38 32.72 8.22
N PHE A 38 15.79 33.62 9.03
CA PHE A 38 14.73 33.33 10.00
C PHE A 38 13.35 33.86 9.59
N LEU A 39 13.21 34.39 8.39
CA LEU A 39 11.94 34.96 7.91
C LEU A 39 11.21 33.99 6.97
N CYS A 40 9.93 33.79 7.25
CA CYS A 40 9.02 33.02 6.40
C CYS A 40 8.65 33.82 5.14
N GLY A 41 8.76 33.24 3.94
CA GLY A 41 8.50 33.96 2.70
C GLY A 41 8.93 33.25 1.41
N TYR A 42 8.66 33.90 0.28
CA TYR A 42 9.05 33.42 -1.04
C TYR A 42 10.20 34.25 -1.59
N GLY A 43 11.40 33.68 -1.61
CA GLY A 43 12.60 34.40 -2.04
C GLY A 43 12.83 35.64 -1.16
N LYS A 44 12.76 36.83 -1.75
CA LYS A 44 12.94 38.12 -1.06
C LYS A 44 11.63 38.69 -0.48
N CYS A 45 10.48 38.07 -0.73
CA CYS A 45 9.19 38.55 -0.26
C CYS A 45 8.80 37.87 1.06
N THR A 46 8.97 38.57 2.18
CA THR A 46 8.76 38.08 3.56
C THR A 46 7.73 38.92 4.34
N PRO A 47 6.44 38.92 3.95
CA PRO A 47 5.46 39.82 4.54
C PRO A 47 5.16 39.51 6.02
N LYS A 48 4.87 40.55 6.81
CA LYS A 48 4.68 40.46 8.28
C LYS A 48 3.53 39.53 8.70
N TRP A 49 2.45 39.45 7.91
CA TRP A 49 1.32 38.56 8.20
C TRP A 49 1.70 37.07 8.13
N LEU A 50 2.70 36.76 7.30
CA LEU A 50 3.19 35.42 7.03
C LEU A 50 4.03 34.86 8.19
N GLN A 51 4.71 35.75 8.92
CA GLN A 51 5.49 35.40 10.10
C GLN A 51 4.63 34.85 11.24
N LYS A 52 3.31 35.13 11.26
CA LYS A 52 2.38 34.57 12.26
C LYS A 52 2.27 33.04 12.18
N PHE A 53 2.50 32.46 10.99
CA PHE A 53 2.48 31.02 10.75
C PHE A 53 3.84 30.36 10.98
N HIS A 54 4.86 31.15 11.35
CA HIS A 54 6.24 30.67 11.51
C HIS A 54 6.47 30.09 12.92
N ASN A 55 5.80 28.99 13.25
CA ASN A 55 5.98 28.26 14.50
C ASN A 55 5.95 26.73 14.30
N ALA A 56 6.45 25.97 15.28
CA ALA A 56 6.53 24.51 15.20
C ALA A 56 5.16 23.81 15.03
N LYS A 57 4.05 24.40 15.51
CA LYS A 57 2.71 23.82 15.39
C LYS A 57 2.19 23.87 13.95
N TRP A 58 2.39 24.99 13.27
CA TRP A 58 2.06 25.12 11.85
C TRP A 58 2.99 24.28 10.98
N LEU A 59 4.27 24.18 11.35
CA LEU A 59 5.19 23.27 10.67
C LEU A 59 4.69 21.82 10.76
N LEU A 60 4.30 21.35 11.96
CA LEU A 60 3.69 20.04 12.14
C LEU A 60 2.43 19.87 11.28
N ALA A 61 1.55 20.87 11.25
CA ALA A 61 0.32 20.80 10.48
C ALA A 61 0.60 20.66 8.98
N VAL A 62 1.50 21.47 8.42
CA VAL A 62 1.83 21.43 6.99
C VAL A 62 2.57 20.15 6.63
N LEU A 63 3.58 19.74 7.41
CA LEU A 63 4.28 18.46 7.18
C LEU A 63 3.32 17.27 7.30
N GLY A 64 2.43 17.29 8.29
CA GLY A 64 1.40 16.28 8.47
C GLY A 64 0.45 16.22 7.27
N ILE A 65 0.00 17.35 6.74
CA ILE A 65 -0.83 17.37 5.53
C ILE A 65 -0.05 16.80 4.33
N CYS A 66 1.20 17.22 4.10
CA CYS A 66 2.03 16.65 3.02
C CYS A 66 2.17 15.12 3.16
N ALA A 67 2.41 14.62 4.38
CA ALA A 67 2.55 13.20 4.64
C ALA A 67 1.22 12.44 4.51
N PHE A 68 0.10 13.07 4.88
CA PHE A 68 -1.24 12.56 4.59
C PHE A 68 -1.45 12.39 3.08
N VAL A 69 -1.14 13.40 2.27
CA VAL A 69 -1.30 13.35 0.80
C VAL A 69 -0.44 12.27 0.18
N GLN A 70 0.83 12.19 0.61
CA GLN A 70 1.74 11.13 0.16
C GLN A 70 1.19 9.76 0.47
N SER A 71 0.76 9.55 1.71
CA SER A 71 0.27 8.25 2.16
C SER A 71 -1.07 7.89 1.50
N PHE A 72 -1.94 8.88 1.28
CA PHE A 72 -3.19 8.73 0.55
C PHE A 72 -2.96 8.21 -0.88
N VAL A 73 -2.03 8.80 -1.63
CA VAL A 73 -1.80 8.40 -3.03
C VAL A 73 -1.04 7.08 -3.15
N VAL A 74 0.07 6.93 -2.41
CA VAL A 74 0.99 5.80 -2.58
C VAL A 74 0.48 4.55 -1.87
N ASN A 75 0.05 4.67 -0.62
CA ASN A 75 -0.32 3.51 0.21
C ASN A 75 -1.81 3.13 0.09
N SER A 76 -2.59 3.85 -0.72
CA SER A 76 -4.02 3.58 -0.86
C SER A 76 -4.54 3.69 -2.28
N ILE A 77 -4.54 4.88 -2.90
CA ILE A 77 -5.14 5.06 -4.23
C ILE A 77 -4.50 4.10 -5.24
N PHE A 78 -3.18 3.97 -5.22
CA PHE A 78 -2.48 3.07 -6.11
C PHE A 78 -2.81 1.58 -5.83
N PRO A 79 -2.64 1.04 -4.60
CA PRO A 79 -3.07 -0.32 -4.23
C PRO A 79 -4.51 -0.69 -4.59
N VAL A 80 -5.47 0.22 -4.36
CA VAL A 80 -6.90 -0.01 -4.66
C VAL A 80 -7.15 -0.15 -6.15
N GLY A 81 -6.43 0.61 -6.97
CA GLY A 81 -6.55 0.57 -8.42
C GLY A 81 -5.87 -0.64 -9.08
N LEU A 82 -5.05 -1.42 -8.38
CA LEU A 82 -4.19 -2.46 -9.00
C LEU A 82 -4.97 -3.45 -9.86
N SER A 83 -6.02 -4.10 -9.32
CA SER A 83 -6.82 -5.08 -10.08
C SER A 83 -7.55 -4.42 -11.27
N THR A 84 -7.94 -3.16 -11.11
CA THR A 84 -8.58 -2.36 -12.17
C THR A 84 -7.59 -2.02 -13.30
N LEU A 85 -6.35 -1.65 -12.96
CA LEU A 85 -5.29 -1.36 -13.92
C LEU A 85 -4.84 -2.62 -14.68
N GLU A 86 -4.71 -3.76 -13.99
CA GLU A 86 -4.43 -5.07 -14.61
C GLU A 86 -5.49 -5.40 -15.65
N LYS A 87 -6.76 -5.21 -15.30
CA LYS A 87 -7.89 -5.47 -16.19
C LYS A 87 -7.96 -4.49 -17.36
N ARG A 88 -7.69 -3.20 -17.12
CA ARG A 88 -7.81 -2.15 -18.14
C ARG A 88 -6.69 -2.16 -19.17
N PHE A 89 -5.46 -2.39 -18.72
CA PHE A 89 -4.26 -2.33 -19.56
C PHE A 89 -3.65 -3.70 -19.85
N HIS A 90 -4.34 -4.79 -19.47
CA HIS A 90 -3.90 -6.17 -19.66
C HIS A 90 -2.49 -6.45 -19.10
N MET A 91 -2.19 -5.84 -17.94
CA MET A 91 -0.91 -6.02 -17.24
C MET A 91 -0.93 -7.29 -16.38
N THR A 92 0.21 -7.95 -16.24
CA THR A 92 0.36 -9.06 -15.28
C THR A 92 0.51 -8.52 -13.85
N SER A 93 0.22 -9.36 -12.87
CA SER A 93 0.46 -9.02 -11.45
C SER A 93 1.94 -8.80 -11.12
N THR A 94 2.85 -9.38 -11.90
CA THR A 94 4.28 -9.11 -11.78
C THR A 94 4.63 -7.69 -12.23
N GLN A 95 4.05 -7.20 -13.33
CA GLN A 95 4.26 -5.84 -13.82
C GLN A 95 3.71 -4.80 -12.84
N THR A 96 2.48 -4.96 -12.37
CA THR A 96 1.87 -4.04 -11.41
C THR A 96 2.59 -4.07 -10.05
N GLY A 97 3.09 -5.24 -9.64
CA GLY A 97 3.99 -5.37 -8.50
C GLY A 97 5.31 -4.62 -8.67
N ILE A 98 5.94 -4.69 -9.85
CA ILE A 98 7.15 -3.91 -10.16
C ILE A 98 6.85 -2.41 -10.06
N ILE A 99 5.73 -1.94 -10.62
CA ILE A 99 5.33 -0.53 -10.52
C ILE A 99 5.17 -0.12 -9.05
N SER A 100 4.48 -0.92 -8.23
CA SER A 100 4.30 -0.64 -6.80
C SER A 100 5.63 -0.52 -6.06
N SER A 101 6.56 -1.46 -6.29
CA SER A 101 7.88 -1.46 -5.63
C SER A 101 8.81 -0.35 -6.14
N TRP A 102 8.52 0.23 -7.30
CA TRP A 102 9.38 1.25 -7.91
C TRP A 102 9.43 2.56 -7.11
N TYR A 103 8.37 2.86 -6.35
CA TYR A 103 8.34 3.96 -5.39
C TYR A 103 9.48 3.83 -4.36
N ASP A 104 9.61 2.65 -3.73
CA ASP A 104 10.66 2.38 -2.73
C ASP A 104 12.05 2.37 -3.36
N PHE A 105 12.17 1.84 -4.59
CA PHE A 105 13.42 1.86 -5.34
C PHE A 105 13.90 3.29 -5.64
N ALA A 106 12.99 4.18 -6.01
CA ALA A 106 13.31 5.58 -6.23
C ALA A 106 13.74 6.29 -4.93
N ILE A 107 13.13 5.94 -3.78
CA ILE A 107 13.58 6.42 -2.47
C ILE A 107 15.01 5.96 -2.17
N LEU A 108 15.32 4.67 -2.39
CA LEU A 108 16.66 4.12 -2.12
C LEU A 108 17.75 4.88 -2.87
N ILE A 109 17.52 5.24 -4.13
CA ILE A 109 18.47 5.98 -4.95
C ILE A 109 18.61 7.44 -4.47
N THR A 110 17.51 8.05 -4.03
CA THR A 110 17.47 9.49 -3.73
C THR A 110 17.70 9.86 -2.28
N VAL A 111 17.52 8.95 -1.32
CA VAL A 111 17.62 9.25 0.11
C VAL A 111 18.99 9.79 0.49
N PHE A 112 20.06 9.19 -0.02
CA PHE A 112 21.42 9.61 0.27
C PHE A 112 21.73 11.04 -0.22
N PRO A 113 21.57 11.37 -1.52
CA PRO A 113 21.83 12.73 -2.01
C PRO A 113 20.92 13.77 -1.35
N VAL A 114 19.65 13.43 -1.13
CA VAL A 114 18.69 14.32 -0.47
C VAL A 114 19.10 14.61 0.97
N CYS A 115 19.52 13.61 1.75
CA CYS A 115 19.99 13.85 3.12
C CYS A 115 21.27 14.71 3.15
N GLN A 116 22.20 14.47 2.23
CA GLN A 116 23.48 15.18 2.22
C GLN A 116 23.33 16.67 1.83
N TRP A 117 22.60 16.96 0.76
CA TRP A 117 22.41 18.34 0.28
C TRP A 117 21.24 19.05 0.95
N GLY A 118 20.23 18.30 1.36
CA GLY A 118 19.06 18.85 2.02
C GLY A 118 19.32 19.30 3.45
N ASN A 119 20.19 18.61 4.19
CA ASN A 119 20.53 19.01 5.55
C ASN A 119 21.41 20.28 5.61
N THR A 120 22.18 20.55 4.55
CA THR A 120 22.97 21.80 4.43
C THR A 120 22.19 22.92 3.76
N GLY A 121 21.21 22.58 2.91
CA GLY A 121 20.37 23.53 2.18
C GLY A 121 19.19 24.09 2.98
N HIS A 122 18.23 24.65 2.24
CA HIS A 122 17.00 25.17 2.82
C HIS A 122 15.94 24.06 2.94
N LYS A 123 15.76 23.52 4.14
CA LYS A 123 14.94 22.33 4.42
C LYS A 123 13.52 22.42 3.85
N GLY A 124 12.78 23.51 4.13
CA GLY A 124 11.44 23.74 3.59
C GLY A 124 11.35 23.71 2.06
N ARG A 125 12.36 24.24 1.35
CA ARG A 125 12.39 24.22 -0.13
C ARG A 125 12.58 22.83 -0.70
N TRP A 126 13.44 22.00 -0.10
CA TRP A 126 13.61 20.60 -0.51
C TRP A 126 12.30 19.81 -0.35
N ILE A 127 11.58 20.01 0.74
CA ILE A 127 10.29 19.36 0.99
C ILE A 127 9.23 19.86 0.01
N GLY A 128 9.18 21.17 -0.26
CA GLY A 128 8.23 21.74 -1.21
C GLY A 128 8.46 21.35 -2.66
N ILE A 129 9.72 21.31 -3.11
CA ILE A 129 10.09 20.74 -4.42
C ILE A 129 9.68 19.26 -4.47
N GLY A 130 9.90 18.51 -3.39
CA GLY A 130 9.43 17.14 -3.27
C GLY A 130 7.91 17.00 -3.43
N SER A 131 7.13 17.85 -2.75
CA SER A 131 5.66 17.89 -2.88
C SER A 131 5.21 18.23 -4.31
N PHE A 132 5.93 19.11 -5.01
CA PHE A 132 5.65 19.40 -6.42
C PHE A 132 5.96 18.21 -7.34
N LEU A 133 7.09 17.52 -7.12
CA LEU A 133 7.42 16.29 -7.86
C LEU A 133 6.39 15.18 -7.61
N MET A 134 5.88 15.08 -6.38
CA MET A 134 4.76 14.20 -6.05
C MET A 134 3.50 14.54 -6.85
N ALA A 135 3.13 15.82 -6.92
CA ALA A 135 1.99 16.28 -7.71
C ALA A 135 2.14 15.93 -9.20
N LEU A 136 3.34 16.12 -9.75
CA LEU A 136 3.68 15.74 -11.12
C LEU A 136 3.58 14.22 -11.33
N GLY A 137 4.09 13.41 -10.40
CA GLY A 137 3.96 11.95 -10.43
C GLY A 137 2.49 11.50 -10.48
N SER A 138 1.66 12.09 -9.63
CA SER A 138 0.22 11.78 -9.59
C SER A 138 -0.47 12.20 -10.89
N PHE A 139 -0.11 13.36 -11.44
CA PHE A 139 -0.63 13.82 -12.72
C PHE A 139 -0.24 12.89 -13.88
N ILE A 140 1.01 12.40 -13.91
CA ILE A 140 1.45 11.41 -14.90
C ILE A 140 0.64 10.11 -14.79
N CYS A 141 0.30 9.67 -13.57
CA CYS A 141 -0.59 8.51 -13.39
C CYS A 141 -2.01 8.73 -13.92
N VAL A 142 -2.48 9.97 -14.08
CA VAL A 142 -3.80 10.28 -14.68
C VAL A 142 -3.77 10.21 -16.21
N LEU A 143 -2.65 10.59 -16.84
CA LEU A 143 -2.54 10.71 -18.29
C LEU A 143 -2.96 9.46 -19.10
N PRO A 144 -2.65 8.21 -18.68
CA PRO A 144 -3.08 7.03 -19.42
C PRO A 144 -4.58 6.97 -19.67
N HIS A 145 -5.41 7.48 -18.74
CA HIS A 145 -6.86 7.57 -18.93
C HIS A 145 -7.18 8.40 -20.18
N TYR A 146 -6.57 9.58 -20.34
CA TYR A 146 -6.83 10.51 -21.46
C TYR A 146 -6.17 10.10 -22.77
N MET A 147 -5.14 9.26 -22.73
CA MET A 147 -4.43 8.80 -23.92
C MET A 147 -5.01 7.51 -24.51
N VAL A 148 -5.61 6.65 -23.68
CA VAL A 148 -6.24 5.41 -24.16
C VAL A 148 -7.64 5.70 -24.71
N SER A 149 -8.03 4.97 -25.75
CA SER A 149 -9.41 4.99 -26.25
C SER A 149 -10.39 4.55 -25.15
N PRO A 150 -11.64 5.06 -25.12
CA PRO A 150 -12.63 4.68 -24.12
C PRO A 150 -12.76 3.16 -23.99
N TYR A 151 -12.96 2.67 -22.76
CA TYR A 151 -13.05 1.27 -22.44
C TYR A 151 -14.24 0.66 -23.16
N GLN A 152 -13.93 -0.11 -24.19
CA GLN A 152 -14.91 -0.94 -24.86
C GLN A 152 -14.95 -2.26 -24.08
N TYR A 153 -15.96 -2.38 -23.23
CA TYR A 153 -16.40 -3.71 -22.86
C TYR A 153 -16.90 -4.38 -24.14
N HIS A 154 -16.52 -5.64 -24.34
CA HIS A 154 -17.00 -6.37 -25.50
C HIS A 154 -18.50 -6.54 -25.34
N GLU A 155 -19.28 -5.65 -25.94
CA GLU A 155 -20.66 -5.93 -26.23
C GLU A 155 -20.64 -7.17 -27.10
N MET A 156 -21.27 -8.21 -26.58
CA MET A 156 -21.74 -9.30 -27.41
C MET A 156 -22.72 -8.68 -28.42
N GLN A 157 -22.22 -8.07 -29.50
CA GLN A 157 -22.97 -7.76 -30.70
C GLN A 157 -23.28 -9.09 -31.35
N LEU A 158 -24.31 -9.73 -30.83
CA LEU A 158 -24.71 -11.04 -31.24
C LEU A 158 -25.69 -10.88 -32.38
N ASN A 159 -25.30 -11.40 -33.54
CA ASN A 159 -26.29 -12.04 -34.39
C ASN A 159 -27.05 -13.03 -33.49
N GLU A 160 -28.37 -12.91 -33.45
CA GLU A 160 -29.27 -13.59 -32.50
C GLU A 160 -29.19 -15.12 -32.53
N SER A 161 -28.43 -15.71 -33.44
CA SER A 161 -28.48 -17.14 -33.72
C SER A 161 -27.57 -18.04 -32.87
N GLU A 162 -26.77 -17.56 -31.90
CA GLU A 162 -25.96 -18.46 -31.01
C GLU A 162 -25.17 -17.81 -29.86
N HIS A 163 -25.37 -16.52 -29.55
CA HIS A 163 -24.54 -15.80 -28.56
C HIS A 163 -23.00 -15.89 -28.80
N GLY A 164 -22.54 -16.23 -30.01
CA GLY A 164 -21.13 -16.15 -30.44
C GLY A 164 -20.20 -17.12 -29.71
N GLN A 165 -20.74 -18.20 -29.16
CA GLN A 165 -19.99 -19.16 -28.33
C GLN A 165 -19.38 -20.31 -29.16
N CYS A 166 -19.77 -20.47 -30.42
CA CYS A 166 -19.36 -21.55 -31.31
C CYS A 166 -18.61 -20.99 -32.54
N THR A 167 -17.53 -21.66 -32.95
CA THR A 167 -16.58 -21.19 -33.97
C THR A 167 -16.93 -21.61 -35.40
N TYR A 168 -17.87 -22.54 -35.61
CA TYR A 168 -18.19 -23.07 -36.94
C TYR A 168 -18.64 -21.97 -37.94
N ARG A 169 -19.29 -20.90 -37.45
CA ARG A 169 -19.70 -19.74 -38.25
C ARG A 169 -18.58 -18.71 -38.49
N ASP A 170 -17.54 -18.68 -37.66
CA ASP A 170 -16.45 -17.70 -37.74
C ASP A 170 -15.42 -17.99 -38.85
N SER A 171 -15.60 -19.08 -39.60
CA SER A 171 -14.74 -19.47 -40.73
C SER A 171 -14.78 -18.50 -41.93
N LEU A 172 -15.63 -17.46 -41.88
CA LEU A 172 -15.85 -16.47 -42.96
C LEU A 172 -15.43 -15.04 -42.61
N VAL A 173 -14.94 -14.77 -41.39
CA VAL A 173 -14.43 -13.44 -40.98
C VAL A 173 -12.90 -13.51 -41.04
N PRO A 174 -12.23 -12.53 -41.70
CA PRO A 174 -10.85 -12.67 -42.13
C PRO A 174 -9.96 -12.91 -40.92
N ASN A 175 -8.88 -13.68 -41.14
CA ASN A 175 -7.73 -13.80 -40.26
C ASN A 175 -7.79 -12.74 -39.18
N CYS A 176 -8.21 -13.14 -37.97
CA CYS A 176 -7.67 -12.50 -36.79
C CYS A 176 -6.18 -12.65 -37.00
N SER A 177 -5.55 -11.61 -37.56
CA SER A 177 -4.17 -11.36 -37.27
C SER A 177 -4.11 -11.61 -35.78
N LYS A 178 -3.28 -12.56 -35.39
CA LYS A 178 -2.46 -12.32 -34.23
C LYS A 178 -1.87 -10.92 -34.49
N HIS A 179 -2.62 -9.84 -34.23
CA HIS A 179 -2.14 -8.85 -33.30
C HIS A 179 -1.65 -9.72 -32.19
N LEU A 180 -0.36 -10.04 -32.30
CA LEU A 180 0.45 -10.56 -31.24
C LEU A 180 -0.13 -9.87 -30.04
N SER A 181 -0.86 -10.64 -29.24
CA SER A 181 -1.50 -10.17 -28.02
C SER A 181 -0.53 -9.15 -27.48
N ASP A 182 -0.97 -7.90 -27.27
CA ASP A 182 -0.14 -6.84 -26.69
C ASP A 182 0.05 -7.19 -25.19
N SER A 183 0.55 -8.41 -25.00
CA SER A 183 0.58 -9.22 -23.81
C SER A 183 1.72 -8.66 -23.03
N ALA A 184 1.38 -8.01 -21.91
CA ALA A 184 2.28 -7.69 -20.81
C ALA A 184 3.70 -7.33 -21.28
N SER A 185 3.81 -6.46 -22.28
CA SER A 185 5.11 -5.98 -22.74
C SER A 185 5.61 -4.97 -21.71
N TYR A 186 6.87 -5.11 -21.28
CA TYR A 186 7.53 -4.10 -20.45
C TYR A 186 7.79 -2.78 -21.20
N LEU A 187 7.60 -2.79 -22.52
CA LEU A 187 7.65 -1.60 -23.37
C LEU A 187 6.27 -0.97 -23.60
N ASN A 188 5.22 -1.49 -22.95
CA ASN A 188 3.91 -0.87 -22.98
C ASN A 188 4.02 0.59 -22.45
N PRO A 189 3.61 1.61 -23.23
CA PRO A 189 3.80 3.01 -22.84
C PRO A 189 3.08 3.35 -21.53
N TYR A 190 1.93 2.74 -21.27
CA TYR A 190 1.18 2.96 -20.02
C TYR A 190 1.91 2.36 -18.82
N PHE A 191 2.54 1.18 -18.97
CA PHE A 191 3.39 0.59 -17.93
C PHE A 191 4.55 1.53 -17.57
N LEU A 192 5.25 2.07 -18.58
CA LEU A 192 6.35 3.02 -18.38
C LEU A 192 5.89 4.34 -17.76
N MET A 193 4.70 4.82 -18.10
CA MET A 193 4.12 6.03 -17.48
C MET A 193 3.83 5.83 -16.00
N PHE A 194 3.23 4.70 -15.61
CA PHE A 194 3.01 4.41 -14.19
C PHE A 194 4.34 4.22 -13.44
N LEU A 195 5.34 3.59 -14.08
CA LEU A 195 6.69 3.48 -13.52
C LEU A 195 7.32 4.86 -13.29
N LEU A 196 7.22 5.77 -14.26
CA LEU A 196 7.68 7.16 -14.14
C LEU A 196 6.92 7.90 -13.03
N GLY A 197 5.60 7.76 -12.96
CA GLY A 197 4.77 8.35 -11.91
C GLY A 197 5.22 7.91 -10.51
N GLN A 198 5.44 6.61 -10.30
CA GLN A 198 5.94 6.08 -9.02
C GLN A 198 7.39 6.48 -8.74
N THR A 199 8.21 6.64 -9.77
CA THR A 199 9.56 7.21 -9.63
C THR A 199 9.47 8.61 -9.02
N LEU A 200 8.64 9.48 -9.60
CA LEU A 200 8.47 10.85 -9.14
C LEU A 200 7.84 10.92 -7.74
N HIS A 201 6.90 10.04 -7.42
CA HIS A 201 6.38 9.91 -6.05
C HIS A 201 7.49 9.56 -5.06
N GLY A 202 8.35 8.59 -5.38
CA GLY A 202 9.46 8.19 -4.51
C GLY A 202 10.47 9.32 -4.30
N ILE A 203 10.93 9.94 -5.39
CA ILE A 203 11.84 11.10 -5.32
C ILE A 203 11.23 12.25 -4.50
N GLY A 204 9.94 12.52 -4.69
CA GLY A 204 9.24 13.60 -4.02
C GLY A 204 8.94 13.34 -2.55
N ALA A 205 8.71 12.08 -2.16
CA ALA A 205 8.46 11.67 -0.78
C ALA A 205 9.74 11.63 0.07
N THR A 206 10.90 11.35 -0.53
CA THR A 206 12.18 11.28 0.16
C THR A 206 12.46 12.48 1.10
N PRO A 207 12.47 13.75 0.65
CA PRO A 207 12.76 14.89 1.52
C PRO A 207 11.73 15.07 2.65
N LEU A 208 10.47 14.65 2.44
CA LEU A 208 9.42 14.76 3.44
C LEU A 208 9.71 13.88 4.66
N PHE A 209 10.11 12.62 4.45
CA PHE A 209 10.34 11.69 5.56
C PHE A 209 11.77 11.73 6.11
N SER A 210 12.76 12.12 5.32
CA SER A 210 14.15 12.22 5.80
C SER A 210 14.45 13.57 6.42
N ILE A 211 14.24 14.67 5.68
CA ILE A 211 14.54 16.02 6.13
C ILE A 211 13.38 16.57 6.95
N GLY A 212 12.13 16.30 6.57
CA GLY A 212 10.96 16.84 7.27
C GLY A 212 10.83 16.36 8.72
N THR A 213 11.10 15.09 8.99
CA THR A 213 11.10 14.55 10.36
C THR A 213 12.23 15.14 11.20
N ALA A 214 13.44 15.22 10.65
CA ALA A 214 14.57 15.90 11.30
C ALA A 214 14.30 17.39 11.52
N TYR A 215 13.66 18.05 10.55
CA TYR A 215 13.28 19.45 10.65
C TYR A 215 12.24 19.65 11.76
N LEU A 216 11.27 18.75 11.92
CA LEU A 216 10.33 18.84 13.03
C LEU A 216 11.01 18.61 14.39
N ASP A 217 11.87 17.61 14.50
CA ASP A 217 12.60 17.27 15.73
C ASP A 217 13.52 18.41 16.20
N GLU A 218 14.29 19.00 15.29
CA GLU A 218 15.22 20.10 15.60
C GLU A 218 14.53 21.40 16.04
N ASN A 219 13.26 21.59 15.68
CA ASN A 219 12.52 22.84 15.94
C ASN A 219 11.55 22.73 17.13
N VAL A 220 11.53 21.61 17.84
CA VAL A 220 10.70 21.37 19.02
C VAL A 220 11.59 21.00 20.21
N SER A 221 11.18 21.37 21.43
CA SER A 221 11.93 20.98 22.64
C SER A 221 12.05 19.46 22.78
N GLN A 222 13.18 18.97 23.30
CA GLN A 222 13.46 17.53 23.52
C GLN A 222 12.35 16.76 24.27
N LYS A 223 11.67 17.42 25.22
CA LYS A 223 10.55 16.81 25.97
C LYS A 223 9.26 16.68 25.13
N ALA A 224 9.07 17.54 24.14
CA ALA A 224 7.86 17.59 23.30
C ALA A 224 8.05 16.92 21.94
N SER A 225 9.29 16.78 21.45
CA SER A 225 9.60 16.18 20.15
C SER A 225 8.93 14.81 19.94
N PRO A 226 9.00 13.84 20.89
CA PRO A 226 8.34 12.55 20.71
C PRO A 226 6.83 12.65 20.48
N VAL A 227 6.16 13.64 21.09
CA VAL A 227 4.72 13.88 20.89
C VAL A 227 4.45 14.44 19.50
N TYR A 228 5.26 15.38 19.01
CA TYR A 228 5.11 15.96 17.68
C TYR A 228 5.35 14.91 16.58
N LEU A 229 6.37 14.06 16.73
CA LEU A 229 6.64 12.95 15.83
C LEU A 229 5.52 11.89 15.84
N ALA A 230 4.95 11.59 17.01
CA ALA A 230 3.81 10.70 17.12
C ALA A 230 2.57 11.26 16.40
N VAL A 231 2.27 12.56 16.57
CA VAL A 231 1.17 13.21 15.85
C VAL A 231 1.39 13.18 14.34
N HIS A 232 2.60 13.47 13.87
CA HIS A 232 2.96 13.36 12.45
C HIS A 232 2.74 11.94 11.89
N SER A 233 3.14 10.91 12.64
CA SER A 233 2.94 9.50 12.27
C SER A 233 1.45 9.12 12.22
N VAL A 234 0.64 9.58 13.17
CA VAL A 234 -0.81 9.35 13.17
C VAL A 234 -1.47 10.01 11.97
N VAL A 235 -1.16 11.27 11.67
CA VAL A 235 -1.71 11.99 10.50
C VAL A 235 -1.34 11.27 9.19
N THR A 236 -0.10 10.83 9.06
CA THR A 236 0.35 9.99 7.92
C THR A 236 -0.46 8.69 7.80
N SER A 237 -0.83 8.07 8.91
CA SER A 237 -1.58 6.81 8.95
C SER A 237 -3.07 6.97 8.66
N ILE A 238 -3.63 8.17 8.81
CA ILE A 238 -5.02 8.47 8.43
C ILE A 238 -5.16 8.53 6.89
N GLY A 239 -4.11 8.92 6.18
CA GLY A 239 -4.05 9.01 4.72
C GLY A 239 -4.57 7.75 4.01
N PRO A 240 -4.00 6.57 4.28
CA PRO A 240 -4.43 5.33 3.63
C PRO A 240 -5.84 4.92 4.02
N VAL A 241 -6.26 5.13 5.28
CA VAL A 241 -7.62 4.79 5.72
C VAL A 241 -8.66 5.57 4.91
N ILE A 242 -8.51 6.89 4.84
CA ILE A 242 -9.43 7.74 4.06
C ILE A 242 -9.30 7.42 2.57
N GLY A 243 -8.08 7.22 2.07
CA GLY A 243 -7.84 6.88 0.68
C GLY A 243 -8.52 5.59 0.24
N LEU A 244 -8.55 4.56 1.09
CA LEU A 244 -9.07 3.25 0.70
C LEU A 244 -10.60 3.32 0.61
N PHE A 245 -11.24 4.09 1.51
CA PHE A 245 -12.66 4.40 1.43
C PHE A 245 -13.00 5.21 0.17
N VAL A 246 -12.29 6.32 -0.05
CA VAL A 246 -12.52 7.21 -1.21
C VAL A 246 -12.23 6.48 -2.52
N GLY A 247 -11.12 5.75 -2.60
CA GLY A 247 -10.74 4.94 -3.76
C GLY A 247 -11.75 3.83 -4.04
N GLY A 248 -12.17 3.09 -3.00
CA GLY A 248 -13.19 2.05 -3.14
C GLY A 248 -14.53 2.58 -3.64
N PHE A 249 -14.91 3.79 -3.20
CA PHE A 249 -16.08 4.51 -3.73
C PHE A 249 -15.86 4.96 -5.18
N MET A 250 -14.69 5.52 -5.54
CA MET A 250 -14.39 5.91 -6.91
C MET A 250 -14.45 4.73 -7.89
N LEU A 251 -14.16 3.51 -7.44
CA LEU A 251 -14.32 2.31 -8.25
C LEU A 251 -15.78 1.93 -8.55
N THR A 252 -16.77 2.47 -7.82
CA THR A 252 -18.20 2.29 -8.15
C THR A 252 -18.66 3.21 -9.28
N ILE A 253 -17.83 4.17 -9.70
CA ILE A 253 -18.09 5.06 -10.83
C ILE A 253 -17.45 4.46 -12.09
N TYR A 254 -18.16 4.47 -13.22
CA TYR A 254 -17.66 3.88 -14.46
C TYR A 254 -16.43 4.65 -14.97
N THR A 255 -15.38 3.96 -15.41
CA THR A 255 -14.08 4.59 -15.73
C THR A 255 -14.15 5.75 -16.74
N ASP A 256 -15.01 5.65 -17.76
CA ASP A 256 -15.16 6.65 -18.82
C ASP A 256 -16.46 7.46 -18.70
N PHE A 257 -16.99 7.63 -17.49
CA PHE A 257 -18.21 8.44 -17.26
C PHE A 257 -18.08 9.88 -17.80
N ASP A 258 -16.85 10.39 -17.95
CA ASP A 258 -16.53 11.70 -18.50
C ASP A 258 -16.58 11.75 -20.05
N ARG A 259 -16.61 10.60 -20.73
CA ARG A 259 -16.49 10.51 -22.20
C ARG A 259 -17.60 9.74 -22.88
N VAL A 260 -18.30 8.88 -22.15
CA VAL A 260 -19.39 8.06 -22.69
C VAL A 260 -20.69 8.29 -21.94
N ASP A 261 -21.79 8.12 -22.67
CA ASP A 261 -23.13 8.20 -22.09
C ASP A 261 -23.44 6.93 -21.30
N VAL A 262 -23.26 7.02 -19.98
CA VAL A 262 -23.45 5.93 -19.02
C VAL A 262 -24.87 5.36 -19.08
N SER A 263 -25.87 6.17 -19.45
CA SER A 263 -27.28 5.74 -19.51
C SER A 263 -27.54 4.71 -20.62
N LYS A 264 -26.65 4.64 -21.63
CA LYS A 264 -26.74 3.69 -22.74
C LYS A 264 -25.98 2.39 -22.46
N LEU A 265 -25.27 2.31 -21.35
CA LEU A 265 -24.55 1.09 -20.97
C LEU A 265 -25.54 0.01 -20.56
N LYS A 266 -25.38 -1.19 -21.13
CA LYS A 266 -26.19 -2.37 -20.76
C LYS A 266 -25.63 -3.13 -19.55
N ILE A 267 -24.61 -2.56 -18.90
CA ILE A 267 -23.98 -3.12 -17.70
C ILE A 267 -24.76 -2.62 -16.48
N LYS A 268 -25.07 -3.53 -15.55
CA LYS A 268 -25.95 -3.23 -14.41
C LYS A 268 -25.33 -2.24 -13.41
N ASP A 269 -24.18 -2.58 -12.86
CA ASP A 269 -23.49 -1.84 -11.80
C ASP A 269 -22.06 -2.36 -11.60
N SER A 270 -21.36 -1.85 -10.58
CA SER A 270 -19.98 -2.24 -10.23
C SER A 270 -19.84 -3.69 -9.74
N SER A 271 -20.93 -4.47 -9.66
CA SER A 271 -20.86 -5.90 -9.38
C SER A 271 -20.60 -6.73 -10.65
N ASP A 272 -20.78 -6.15 -11.85
CA ASP A 272 -20.49 -6.86 -13.10
C ASP A 272 -18.97 -7.08 -13.24
N PRO A 273 -18.51 -8.31 -13.52
CA PRO A 273 -17.08 -8.63 -13.66
C PRO A 273 -16.41 -7.95 -14.86
N ARG A 274 -17.13 -7.27 -15.74
CA ARG A 274 -16.59 -6.42 -16.83
C ARG A 274 -16.47 -4.96 -16.44
N TRP A 275 -17.02 -4.55 -15.31
CA TRP A 275 -16.94 -3.17 -14.81
C TRP A 275 -15.49 -2.74 -14.54
N VAL A 276 -15.10 -1.58 -15.06
CA VAL A 276 -13.83 -0.93 -14.73
C VAL A 276 -14.16 0.38 -14.04
N GLY A 277 -13.75 0.50 -12.78
CA GLY A 277 -14.01 1.68 -11.95
C GLY A 277 -13.12 2.86 -12.33
N ALA A 278 -13.50 4.07 -11.93
CA ALA A 278 -12.78 5.32 -12.21
C ALA A 278 -11.50 5.48 -11.38
N TRP A 279 -10.51 4.64 -11.67
CA TRP A 279 -9.21 4.55 -11.01
C TRP A 279 -8.38 5.85 -11.08
N TRP A 280 -8.59 6.69 -12.10
CA TRP A 280 -7.81 7.91 -12.34
C TRP A 280 -8.20 9.08 -11.43
N LEU A 281 -9.44 9.09 -10.90
CA LEU A 281 -9.94 10.20 -10.09
C LEU A 281 -9.13 10.42 -8.81
N GLY A 282 -8.71 9.33 -8.16
CA GLY A 282 -7.90 9.38 -6.96
C GLY A 282 -6.53 10.02 -7.20
N PHE A 283 -5.90 9.71 -8.35
CA PHE A 283 -4.63 10.31 -8.75
C PHE A 283 -4.80 11.80 -9.09
N LEU A 284 -5.90 12.18 -9.75
CA LEU A 284 -6.16 13.58 -10.07
C LEU A 284 -6.37 14.42 -8.80
N GLY A 285 -7.17 13.93 -7.86
CA GLY A 285 -7.37 14.59 -6.56
C GLY A 285 -6.06 14.72 -5.79
N SER A 286 -5.24 13.68 -5.80
CA SER A 286 -3.92 13.67 -5.16
C SER A 286 -2.95 14.67 -5.80
N ALA A 287 -2.95 14.79 -7.14
CA ALA A 287 -2.11 15.74 -7.86
C ALA A 287 -2.45 17.19 -7.48
N ILE A 288 -3.75 17.52 -7.45
CA ILE A 288 -4.22 18.86 -7.05
C ILE A 288 -3.85 19.14 -5.59
N LEU A 289 -4.09 18.19 -4.70
CA LEU A 289 -3.84 18.36 -3.27
C LEU A 289 -2.33 18.51 -2.99
N ALA A 290 -1.48 17.67 -3.59
CA ALA A 290 -0.01 17.74 -3.46
C ALA A 290 0.56 19.06 -4.03
N PHE A 291 -0.04 19.58 -5.11
CA PHE A 291 0.34 20.87 -5.68
C PHE A 291 -0.01 22.02 -4.73
N ILE A 292 -1.23 22.01 -4.15
CA ILE A 292 -1.66 23.03 -3.19
C ILE A 292 -0.76 22.99 -1.93
N THR A 293 -0.41 21.81 -1.42
CA THR A 293 0.40 21.67 -0.21
C THR A 293 1.86 22.03 -0.40
N ALA A 294 2.35 22.06 -1.65
CA ALA A 294 3.70 22.52 -1.95
C ALA A 294 3.90 24.00 -1.59
N PHE A 295 2.90 24.86 -1.78
CA PHE A 295 3.05 26.30 -1.52
C PHE A 295 3.29 26.64 -0.04
N PRO A 296 2.46 26.19 0.93
CA PRO A 296 2.68 26.48 2.34
C PRO A 296 4.05 26.03 2.87
N ILE A 297 4.59 24.91 2.38
CA ILE A 297 5.88 24.40 2.89
C ILE A 297 7.08 25.12 2.26
N LEU A 298 6.98 25.54 0.99
CA LEU A 298 8.01 26.35 0.33
C LEU A 298 8.25 27.70 1.02
N MET A 299 7.24 28.16 1.76
CA MET A 299 7.24 29.42 2.50
C MET A 299 8.06 29.38 3.79
N PHE A 300 8.14 28.23 4.47
CA PHE A 300 8.81 28.12 5.77
C PHE A 300 10.27 28.53 5.69
N ALA A 301 10.81 29.16 6.74
CA ALA A 301 12.20 29.64 6.78
C ALA A 301 13.21 28.49 6.94
N ARG A 302 14.50 28.78 6.78
CA ARG A 302 15.57 27.78 6.83
C ARG A 302 15.66 27.12 8.20
N GLU A 303 15.49 27.92 9.24
CA GLU A 303 15.44 27.49 10.64
C GLU A 303 14.33 28.29 11.37
N LEU A 304 13.55 27.65 12.25
CA LEU A 304 12.59 28.40 13.06
C LEU A 304 13.33 29.14 14.20
N PRO A 305 12.82 30.30 14.64
CA PRO A 305 13.39 31.04 15.77
C PRO A 305 13.43 30.22 17.08
N GLU A 306 12.53 29.24 17.19
CA GLU A 306 12.46 28.29 18.31
C GLU A 306 13.69 27.36 18.35
N ALA A 307 14.17 26.85 17.21
CA ALA A 307 15.38 26.04 17.13
C ALA A 307 16.64 26.82 17.57
N LYS A 308 16.74 28.11 17.19
CA LYS A 308 17.84 28.99 17.63
C LYS A 308 17.85 29.15 19.15
N LYS A 309 16.68 29.36 19.77
CA LYS A 309 16.56 29.45 21.25
C LYS A 309 16.93 28.14 21.94
N HIS A 310 16.60 26.99 21.34
CA HIS A 310 16.99 25.68 21.89
C HIS A 310 18.50 25.45 21.77
N ARG A 311 19.11 25.69 20.60
CA ARG A 311 20.57 25.60 20.44
C ARG A 311 21.33 26.51 21.38
N LEU A 312 20.88 27.76 21.56
CA LEU A 312 21.53 28.70 22.49
C LEU A 312 21.48 28.19 23.95
N LYS A 313 20.39 27.50 24.35
CA LYS A 313 20.31 26.86 25.67
C LYS A 313 21.21 25.63 25.79
N ASP A 314 21.30 24.82 24.74
CA ASP A 314 22.13 23.62 24.72
C ASP A 314 23.62 23.95 24.69
N VAL A 315 24.04 24.96 23.90
CA VAL A 315 25.43 25.46 23.85
C VAL A 315 25.86 26.04 25.21
N ASN A 316 24.97 26.75 25.91
CA ASN A 316 25.25 27.23 27.27
C ASN A 316 25.35 26.08 28.29
N GLN A 317 24.65 24.96 28.09
CA GLN A 317 24.80 23.75 28.93
C GLN A 317 26.06 22.94 28.60
N VAL A 318 26.48 22.90 27.33
CA VAL A 318 27.70 22.18 26.88
C VAL A 318 28.97 22.95 27.25
N HIS A 319 28.98 24.28 27.15
CA HIS A 319 30.07 25.10 27.68
C HIS A 319 30.19 25.04 29.21
N ALA A 320 29.11 24.69 29.91
CA ALA A 320 29.13 24.43 31.34
C ALA A 320 29.63 23.02 31.72
N ILE A 321 29.74 22.07 30.77
CA ILE A 321 30.00 20.65 31.07
C ILE A 321 31.24 20.07 30.35
N SER A 322 31.80 20.68 29.29
CA SER A 322 32.92 20.01 28.61
C SER A 322 33.93 20.91 27.90
N GLN A 323 35.18 20.83 28.37
CA GLN A 323 36.39 20.87 27.54
C GLN A 323 36.45 19.62 26.63
N ILE A 324 35.57 19.53 25.63
CA ILE A 324 35.74 18.54 24.56
C ILE A 324 36.45 19.24 23.41
N ASN A 325 37.63 18.70 23.06
CA ASN A 325 38.47 19.15 21.95
C ASN A 325 37.65 19.49 20.70
N ASP A 326 37.79 20.73 20.22
CA ASP A 326 37.15 21.32 19.04
C ASP A 326 37.43 20.61 17.69
N LYS A 327 38.11 19.46 17.70
CA LYS A 327 38.44 18.70 16.49
C LYS A 327 37.34 17.74 16.01
N ASP A 328 36.37 17.40 16.85
CA ASP A 328 35.30 16.47 16.48
C ASP A 328 34.02 17.15 15.96
N ILE A 329 33.87 18.46 16.18
CA ILE A 329 32.67 19.23 15.80
C ILE A 329 32.78 19.76 14.34
N ILE A 330 34.00 19.89 13.81
CA ILE A 330 34.29 20.35 12.44
C ILE A 330 34.31 19.16 11.47
N ALA A 331 33.22 18.38 11.42
CA ALA A 331 33.05 17.28 10.45
C ALA A 331 31.75 17.41 9.65
N LYS A 332 31.16 18.60 9.58
CA LYS A 332 30.04 18.91 8.69
C LYS A 332 30.53 19.03 7.24
N GLY A 333 30.51 17.93 6.49
CA GLY A 333 30.51 17.97 5.02
C GLY A 333 31.52 17.09 4.28
N ASN A 334 32.51 16.51 4.96
CA ASN A 334 33.51 15.66 4.28
C ASN A 334 33.00 14.22 4.10
N LEU A 335 32.57 13.90 2.87
CA LEU A 335 32.09 12.58 2.43
C LEU A 335 33.07 11.44 2.75
N ARG A 336 34.36 11.75 2.91
CA ARG A 336 35.44 10.81 3.23
C ARG A 336 35.34 10.18 4.62
N TYR A 337 34.63 10.81 5.57
CA TYR A 337 34.40 10.25 6.91
C TYR A 337 33.15 9.40 7.01
N LEU A 338 32.26 9.48 6.02
CA LEU A 338 30.98 8.78 6.02
C LEU A 338 31.12 7.25 6.02
N PRO A 339 32.01 6.62 5.21
CA PRO A 339 32.21 5.17 5.25
C PRO A 339 32.68 4.68 6.63
N ARG A 340 33.53 5.47 7.30
CA ARG A 340 34.05 5.14 8.63
C ARG A 340 32.97 5.25 9.71
N ALA A 341 32.12 6.28 9.63
CA ALA A 341 30.98 6.44 10.53
C ALA A 341 29.95 5.30 10.35
N VAL A 342 29.58 5.00 9.10
CA VAL A 342 28.69 3.87 8.77
C VAL A 342 29.26 2.56 9.28
N TRP A 343 30.56 2.30 9.06
CA TRP A 343 31.21 1.08 9.53
C TRP A 343 31.20 0.96 11.07
N ASN A 344 31.43 2.05 11.79
CA ASN A 344 31.37 2.06 13.26
C ASN A 344 29.95 1.74 13.77
N ILE A 345 28.92 2.24 13.09
CA ILE A 345 27.52 1.96 13.42
C ILE A 345 27.17 0.49 13.13
N LEU A 346 27.59 -0.03 11.97
CA LEU A 346 27.37 -1.43 11.59
C LEU A 346 28.11 -2.44 12.47
N ARG A 347 29.16 -2.01 13.19
CA ARG A 347 29.85 -2.87 14.17
C ARG A 347 29.06 -3.03 15.47
N ASN A 348 28.04 -2.21 15.72
CA ASN A 348 27.22 -2.30 16.92
C ASN A 348 26.17 -3.42 16.75
N PRO A 349 26.29 -4.56 17.46
CA PRO A 349 25.42 -5.70 17.25
C PRO A 349 23.96 -5.41 17.60
N THR A 350 23.70 -4.58 18.61
CA THR A 350 22.34 -4.18 18.99
C THR A 350 21.69 -3.38 17.88
N PHE A 351 22.42 -2.43 17.29
CA PHE A 351 21.92 -1.62 16.19
C PHE A 351 21.61 -2.47 14.95
N VAL A 352 22.53 -3.37 14.57
CA VAL A 352 22.32 -4.28 13.43
C VAL A 352 21.12 -5.19 13.67
N THR A 353 20.97 -5.74 14.88
CA THR A 353 19.83 -6.61 15.22
C THR A 353 18.49 -5.86 15.08
N THR A 354 18.42 -4.62 15.57
CA THR A 354 17.22 -3.78 15.42
C THR A 354 16.91 -3.45 13.96
N ILE A 355 17.94 -3.21 13.13
CA ILE A 355 17.75 -3.02 11.68
C ILE A 355 17.18 -4.28 11.04
N VAL A 356 17.77 -5.45 11.31
CA VAL A 356 17.31 -6.72 10.73
C VAL A 356 15.85 -6.98 11.12
N LEU A 357 15.48 -6.77 12.38
CA LEU A 357 14.09 -6.85 12.83
C LEU A 357 13.18 -5.91 12.04
N GLY A 358 13.57 -4.63 11.92
CA GLY A 358 12.81 -3.63 11.17
C GLY A 358 12.67 -3.95 9.68
N ILE A 359 13.65 -4.61 9.06
CA ILE A 359 13.54 -5.10 7.67
C ILE A 359 12.45 -6.15 7.56
N PHE A 360 12.44 -7.16 8.44
CA PHE A 360 11.40 -8.21 8.41
C PHE A 360 10.00 -7.63 8.67
N GLU A 361 9.85 -6.71 9.62
CA GLU A 361 8.59 -5.99 9.84
C GLU A 361 8.16 -5.19 8.60
N SER A 362 9.10 -4.47 7.97
CA SER A 362 8.81 -3.65 6.78
C SER A 362 8.40 -4.49 5.58
N ILE A 363 8.99 -5.67 5.39
CA ILE A 363 8.58 -6.61 4.31
C ILE A 363 7.11 -7.00 4.49
N VAL A 364 6.71 -7.33 5.73
CA VAL A 364 5.32 -7.70 6.04
C VAL A 364 4.39 -6.52 5.81
N ILE A 365 4.71 -5.35 6.39
CA ILE A 365 3.86 -4.15 6.29
C ILE A 365 3.72 -3.69 4.85
N ASN A 366 4.80 -3.57 4.08
CA ASN A 366 4.74 -3.08 2.69
C ASN A 366 4.06 -4.10 1.77
N GLY A 367 4.33 -5.39 1.96
CA GLY A 367 3.67 -6.45 1.19
C GLY A 367 2.15 -6.48 1.42
N PHE A 368 1.72 -6.38 2.68
CA PHE A 368 0.30 -6.28 2.99
C PHE A 368 -0.29 -4.94 2.52
N ALA A 369 0.33 -3.79 2.79
CA ALA A 369 -0.21 -2.50 2.38
C ALA A 369 -0.45 -2.42 0.86
N ALA A 370 0.47 -2.94 0.05
CA ALA A 370 0.36 -2.92 -1.41
C ALA A 370 -0.72 -3.87 -1.96
N PHE A 371 -0.86 -5.07 -1.38
CA PHE A 371 -1.72 -6.11 -1.96
C PHE A 371 -2.96 -6.46 -1.13
N MET A 372 -3.16 -5.88 0.06
CA MET A 372 -4.28 -6.21 0.96
C MET A 372 -5.64 -6.11 0.26
N PRO A 373 -6.00 -5.03 -0.46
CA PRO A 373 -7.29 -4.97 -1.15
C PRO A 373 -7.45 -6.12 -2.15
N LYS A 374 -6.39 -6.42 -2.92
CA LYS A 374 -6.37 -7.50 -3.91
C LYS A 374 -6.44 -8.90 -3.26
N ILE A 375 -5.73 -9.11 -2.16
CA ILE A 375 -5.77 -10.36 -1.39
C ILE A 375 -7.17 -10.59 -0.85
N LEU A 376 -7.80 -9.57 -0.25
CA LEU A 376 -9.17 -9.68 0.27
C LEU A 376 -10.19 -9.85 -0.86
N GLU A 377 -10.01 -9.18 -1.99
CA GLU A 377 -10.83 -9.37 -3.20
C GLU A 377 -10.78 -10.83 -3.67
N ALA A 378 -9.57 -11.39 -3.78
CA ALA A 378 -9.35 -12.76 -4.26
C ALA A 378 -9.79 -13.83 -3.25
N VAL A 379 -9.34 -13.75 -1.99
CA VAL A 379 -9.60 -14.76 -0.95
C VAL A 379 -11.08 -14.81 -0.58
N LEU A 380 -11.76 -13.66 -0.52
CA LEU A 380 -13.17 -13.58 -0.16
C LEU A 380 -14.11 -13.60 -1.38
N SER A 381 -13.56 -13.66 -2.60
CA SER A 381 -14.33 -13.63 -3.86
C SER A 381 -15.37 -12.51 -3.88
N THR A 382 -14.96 -11.30 -3.49
CA THR A 382 -15.83 -10.13 -3.32
C THR A 382 -15.47 -9.03 -4.30
N THR A 383 -16.33 -8.02 -4.42
CA THR A 383 -16.08 -6.85 -5.29
C THR A 383 -14.93 -5.98 -4.76
N PRO A 384 -14.16 -5.28 -5.63
CA PRO A 384 -13.08 -4.38 -5.22
C PRO A 384 -13.47 -3.36 -4.13
N THR A 385 -14.69 -2.81 -4.20
CA THR A 385 -15.19 -1.83 -3.22
C THR A 385 -15.29 -2.41 -1.81
N LYS A 386 -15.93 -3.58 -1.66
CA LYS A 386 -16.06 -4.27 -0.37
C LYS A 386 -14.71 -4.67 0.20
N ALA A 387 -13.80 -5.18 -0.64
CA ALA A 387 -12.44 -5.52 -0.24
C ALA A 387 -11.66 -4.29 0.25
N SER A 388 -11.80 -3.15 -0.42
CA SER A 388 -11.16 -1.88 -0.03
C SER A 388 -11.65 -1.37 1.33
N TYR A 389 -12.94 -1.47 1.62
CA TYR A 389 -13.48 -1.10 2.93
C TYR A 389 -12.97 -2.01 4.06
N LEU A 390 -12.88 -3.31 3.81
CA LEU A 390 -12.32 -4.25 4.78
C LEU A 390 -10.82 -3.97 5.04
N SER A 391 -10.06 -3.70 3.97
CA SER A 391 -8.65 -3.27 4.08
C SER A 391 -8.49 -1.99 4.91
N SER A 392 -9.43 -1.04 4.77
CA SER A 392 -9.43 0.22 5.54
C SER A 392 -9.54 -0.01 7.06
N ILE A 393 -10.39 -0.96 7.46
CA ILE A 393 -10.56 -1.34 8.88
C ILE A 393 -9.26 -1.93 9.44
N VAL A 394 -8.57 -2.77 8.67
CA VAL A 394 -7.29 -3.38 9.08
C VAL A 394 -6.22 -2.31 9.26
N ILE A 395 -6.10 -1.35 8.34
CA ILE A 395 -5.14 -0.24 8.48
C ILE A 395 -5.45 0.64 9.69
N PHE A 396 -6.73 0.92 9.95
CA PHE A 396 -7.13 1.67 11.14
C PHE A 396 -6.74 0.95 12.43
N ALA A 397 -6.91 -0.38 12.48
CA ALA A 397 -6.46 -1.19 13.61
C ALA A 397 -4.93 -1.13 13.78
N ALA A 398 -4.15 -1.12 12.69
CA ALA A 398 -2.71 -0.93 12.75
C ALA A 398 -2.33 0.45 13.33
N ALA A 399 -2.99 1.52 12.89
CA ALA A 399 -2.77 2.87 13.41
C ALA A 399 -3.11 2.97 14.92
N ALA A 400 -4.22 2.35 15.34
CA ALA A 400 -4.60 2.25 16.75
C ALA A 400 -3.56 1.47 17.57
N GLY A 401 -2.97 0.41 17.00
CA GLY A 401 -1.87 -0.36 17.60
C GLY A 401 -0.62 0.49 17.86
N VAL A 402 -0.23 1.36 16.92
CA VAL A 402 0.89 2.31 17.09
C VAL A 402 0.60 3.28 18.25
N MET A 403 -0.60 3.84 18.31
CA MET A 403 -1.01 4.73 19.40
C MET A 403 -1.01 4.03 20.77
N LEU A 404 -1.55 2.80 20.82
CA LEU A 404 -1.56 1.98 22.02
C LEU A 404 -0.13 1.64 22.47
N GLY A 405 0.76 1.26 21.55
CA GLY A 405 2.17 0.99 21.84
C GLY A 405 2.87 2.20 22.47
N GLY A 406 2.69 3.39 21.90
CA GLY A 406 3.22 4.64 22.47
C GLY A 406 2.65 4.97 23.86
N ALA A 407 1.34 4.74 24.06
CA ALA A 407 0.68 4.95 25.35
C ALA A 407 1.19 3.97 26.42
N LEU A 408 1.38 2.69 26.07
CA LEU A 408 1.92 1.66 26.97
C LEU A 408 3.35 1.99 27.41
N ILE A 409 4.22 2.39 26.47
CA ILE A 409 5.60 2.80 26.78
C ILE A 409 5.61 3.94 27.79
N ARG A 410 4.76 4.95 27.59
CA ARG A 410 4.65 6.11 28.50
C ARG A 410 4.04 5.74 29.84
N HIS A 411 2.98 4.93 29.86
CA HIS A 411 2.28 4.58 31.09
C HIS A 411 3.16 3.76 32.02
N PHE A 412 3.89 2.78 31.47
CA PHE A 412 4.77 1.91 32.24
C PHE A 412 6.22 2.44 32.36
N ASN A 413 6.52 3.61 31.79
CA ASN A 413 7.88 4.18 31.71
C ASN A 413 8.91 3.12 31.27
N LEU A 414 8.59 2.37 30.20
CA LEU A 414 9.40 1.23 29.76
C LEU A 414 10.78 1.71 29.29
N GLN A 415 11.83 1.19 29.92
CA GLN A 415 13.20 1.33 29.43
C GLN A 415 13.47 0.34 28.28
N VAL A 416 14.64 0.43 27.64
CA VAL A 416 15.02 -0.38 26.46
C VAL A 416 14.73 -1.88 26.63
N SER A 417 15.06 -2.47 27.78
CA SER A 417 14.78 -3.88 28.05
C SER A 417 13.27 -4.19 28.10
N GLY A 418 12.46 -3.29 28.68
CA GLY A 418 11.01 -3.43 28.72
C GLY A 418 10.37 -3.30 27.33
N MET A 419 10.88 -2.37 26.50
CA MET A 419 10.42 -2.22 25.11
C MET A 419 10.69 -3.48 24.28
N LEU A 420 11.89 -4.07 24.40
CA LEU A 420 12.22 -5.31 23.69
C LEU A 420 11.34 -6.50 24.12
N LYS A 421 11.02 -6.62 25.41
CA LYS A 421 10.08 -7.64 25.90
C LYS A 421 8.69 -7.46 25.32
N LEU A 422 8.19 -6.22 25.27
CA LEU A 422 6.89 -5.91 24.68
C LEU A 422 6.85 -6.28 23.19
N ILE A 423 7.89 -5.92 22.43
CA ILE A 423 8.03 -6.28 21.01
C ILE A 423 7.95 -7.80 20.82
N PHE A 424 8.69 -8.57 21.64
CA PHE A 424 8.67 -10.03 21.56
C PHE A 424 7.27 -10.61 21.83
N VAL A 425 6.59 -10.13 22.86
CA VAL A 425 5.21 -10.56 23.18
C VAL A 425 4.25 -10.25 22.04
N CYS A 426 4.32 -9.05 21.46
CA CYS A 426 3.48 -8.67 20.32
C CYS A 426 3.71 -9.56 19.09
N HIS A 427 4.97 -9.90 18.78
CA HIS A 427 5.30 -10.80 17.67
C HIS A 427 4.83 -12.23 17.92
N LEU A 428 4.91 -12.71 19.16
CA LEU A 428 4.40 -14.03 19.53
C LEU A 428 2.88 -14.10 19.34
N ILE A 429 2.14 -13.07 19.77
CA ILE A 429 0.70 -12.96 19.55
C ILE A 429 0.39 -12.93 18.04
N ALA A 430 1.12 -12.12 17.26
CA ALA A 430 0.95 -12.06 15.81
C ALA A 430 1.17 -13.43 15.15
N LEU A 431 2.22 -14.16 15.55
CA LEU A 431 2.51 -15.50 15.04
C LEU A 431 1.38 -16.49 15.32
N ILE A 432 0.78 -16.44 16.52
CA ILE A 432 -0.35 -17.28 16.90
C ILE A 432 -1.60 -16.95 16.07
N LEU A 433 -1.77 -15.69 15.65
CA LEU A 433 -2.91 -15.23 14.84
C LEU A 433 -2.74 -15.45 13.34
N THR A 434 -1.50 -15.58 12.82
CA THR A 434 -1.19 -15.80 11.39
C THR A 434 -2.01 -16.93 10.71
N PRO A 435 -2.37 -18.05 11.35
CA PRO A 435 -3.22 -19.07 10.74
C PRO A 435 -4.60 -18.58 10.29
N CYS A 436 -5.03 -17.37 10.66
CA CYS A 436 -6.28 -16.77 10.17
C CYS A 436 -6.34 -16.69 8.64
N PHE A 437 -5.19 -16.55 7.94
CA PHE A 437 -5.12 -16.54 6.48
C PHE A 437 -5.36 -17.91 5.83
N LEU A 438 -5.39 -18.99 6.62
CA LEU A 438 -5.80 -20.31 6.14
C LEU A 438 -7.33 -20.41 6.01
N ILE A 439 -8.07 -19.46 6.58
CA ILE A 439 -9.51 -19.33 6.40
C ILE A 439 -9.76 -18.76 5.00
N GLN A 440 -9.99 -19.66 4.05
CA GLN A 440 -10.29 -19.33 2.66
C GLN A 440 -11.73 -19.74 2.36
N CYS A 441 -12.41 -18.97 1.51
CA CYS A 441 -13.65 -19.46 0.92
C CYS A 441 -13.31 -20.69 0.04
N PRO A 442 -14.14 -21.75 0.07
CA PRO A 442 -13.90 -22.89 -0.82
C PRO A 442 -13.86 -22.38 -2.26
N ALA A 443 -12.77 -22.68 -2.97
CA ALA A 443 -12.63 -22.31 -4.36
C ALA A 443 -13.83 -22.86 -5.13
N ARG A 444 -14.44 -22.03 -5.99
CA ARG A 444 -15.54 -22.51 -6.83
C ARG A 444 -15.03 -23.66 -7.70
N ASP A 445 -15.83 -24.71 -7.79
CA ASP A 445 -15.50 -25.86 -8.60
C ASP A 445 -15.68 -25.47 -10.08
N PHE A 446 -14.53 -25.22 -10.73
CA PHE A 446 -14.43 -24.91 -12.16
C PHE A 446 -14.22 -26.19 -12.95
N ILE A 447 -15.20 -26.53 -13.79
CA ILE A 447 -15.18 -27.73 -14.62
C ILE A 447 -14.20 -27.53 -15.79
N GLY A 448 -13.35 -28.53 -16.03
CA GLY A 448 -12.25 -28.50 -16.99
C GLY A 448 -10.95 -27.87 -16.46
N ILE A 449 -10.95 -27.27 -15.26
CA ILE A 449 -9.78 -26.62 -14.64
C ILE A 449 -9.44 -27.25 -13.28
N ASN A 450 -10.32 -27.10 -12.30
CA ASN A 450 -10.12 -27.62 -10.94
C ASN A 450 -10.79 -29.00 -10.75
N LEU A 451 -11.88 -29.23 -11.50
CA LEU A 451 -12.65 -30.47 -11.50
C LEU A 451 -12.80 -30.94 -12.95
N SER A 452 -12.60 -32.22 -13.23
CA SER A 452 -12.83 -32.78 -14.57
C SER A 452 -14.32 -32.95 -14.85
N TYR A 453 -14.68 -33.13 -16.12
CA TYR A 453 -16.06 -33.47 -16.51
C TYR A 453 -16.55 -34.82 -15.92
N ASN A 454 -15.63 -35.65 -15.43
CA ASN A 454 -15.93 -36.92 -14.77
C ASN A 454 -15.98 -36.79 -13.23
N ASN A 455 -16.18 -35.56 -12.71
CA ASN A 455 -16.25 -35.25 -11.28
C ASN A 455 -14.99 -35.62 -10.47
N GLN A 456 -13.80 -35.56 -11.07
CA GLN A 456 -12.54 -35.82 -10.38
C GLN A 456 -11.72 -34.54 -10.20
N ARG A 457 -11.21 -34.28 -8.99
CA ARG A 457 -10.32 -33.12 -8.77
C ARG A 457 -9.02 -33.30 -9.54
N ILE A 458 -8.73 -32.34 -10.41
CA ILE A 458 -7.52 -32.35 -11.24
C ILE A 458 -6.34 -31.95 -10.36
N LYS A 459 -5.37 -32.85 -10.17
CA LYS A 459 -4.10 -32.59 -9.48
C LYS A 459 -2.97 -32.53 -10.51
N GLY A 460 -2.75 -31.39 -11.17
CA GLY A 460 -1.66 -31.21 -12.13
C GLY A 460 -2.01 -30.39 -13.38
N ILE A 461 -1.16 -30.47 -14.41
CA ILE A 461 -1.20 -29.64 -15.63
C ILE A 461 -2.21 -30.16 -16.68
N THR A 462 -2.84 -31.31 -16.48
CA THR A 462 -3.80 -31.91 -17.43
C THR A 462 -5.22 -31.34 -17.25
N ALA A 463 -5.36 -30.02 -17.37
CA ALA A 463 -6.66 -29.37 -17.49
C ALA A 463 -7.08 -29.42 -18.96
N SER A 464 -8.19 -30.10 -19.27
CA SER A 464 -8.82 -30.09 -20.59
C SER A 464 -10.19 -29.44 -20.49
N LEU A 465 -10.38 -28.36 -21.24
CA LEU A 465 -11.69 -27.72 -21.41
C LEU A 465 -12.61 -28.57 -22.29
N HIS A 466 -12.06 -29.46 -23.11
CA HIS A 466 -12.78 -30.32 -24.03
C HIS A 466 -13.10 -31.68 -23.41
N ALA A 467 -14.33 -32.14 -23.65
CA ALA A 467 -14.89 -33.42 -23.27
C ALA A 467 -15.79 -33.95 -24.40
N THR A 468 -16.27 -35.19 -24.28
CA THR A 468 -17.19 -35.80 -25.25
C THR A 468 -18.48 -34.99 -25.40
N CYS A 469 -19.02 -34.49 -24.30
CA CYS A 469 -20.27 -33.74 -24.24
C CYS A 469 -20.23 -32.37 -24.95
N ASN A 470 -19.05 -31.74 -25.10
CA ASN A 470 -18.89 -30.45 -25.77
C ASN A 470 -18.11 -30.55 -27.10
N ALA A 471 -17.78 -31.76 -27.55
CA ALA A 471 -17.02 -31.99 -28.76
C ALA A 471 -17.73 -31.45 -30.02
N ASN A 472 -19.06 -31.55 -30.05
CA ASN A 472 -19.88 -31.12 -31.19
C ASN A 472 -20.29 -29.64 -31.15
N CYS A 473 -19.92 -28.91 -30.10
CA CYS A 473 -20.30 -27.50 -29.94
C CYS A 473 -19.30 -26.55 -30.63
N TYR A 474 -18.10 -27.02 -31.00
CA TYR A 474 -17.04 -26.19 -31.63
C TYR A 474 -16.74 -24.90 -30.85
N CYS A 475 -16.55 -25.00 -29.53
CA CYS A 475 -16.50 -23.84 -28.65
C CYS A 475 -15.37 -22.85 -28.95
N SER A 476 -15.70 -21.57 -28.83
CA SER A 476 -14.73 -20.47 -28.83
C SER A 476 -13.93 -20.46 -27.53
N SER A 477 -12.63 -20.14 -27.61
CA SER A 477 -11.75 -19.99 -26.45
C SER A 477 -11.92 -18.66 -25.71
N LYS A 478 -13.07 -18.00 -25.89
CA LYS A 478 -13.40 -16.73 -25.22
C LYS A 478 -13.95 -17.01 -23.82
N TRP A 479 -13.33 -16.40 -22.81
CA TRP A 479 -13.76 -16.51 -21.41
C TRP A 479 -15.11 -15.81 -21.18
N ASP A 480 -16.14 -16.58 -20.85
CA ASP A 480 -17.49 -16.08 -20.54
C ASP A 480 -18.21 -17.04 -19.56
N PRO A 481 -17.76 -17.11 -18.29
CA PRO A 481 -18.09 -18.20 -17.39
C PRO A 481 -19.55 -18.21 -16.98
N VAL A 482 -20.15 -19.40 -16.96
CA VAL A 482 -21.51 -19.63 -16.48
C VAL A 482 -21.51 -20.50 -15.24
N CYS A 483 -22.38 -20.20 -14.28
CA CYS A 483 -22.47 -20.92 -13.01
C CYS A 483 -23.88 -21.49 -12.83
N HIS A 484 -23.95 -22.77 -12.44
CA HIS A 484 -25.21 -23.41 -12.10
C HIS A 484 -25.69 -22.97 -10.70
N LYS A 485 -26.93 -22.48 -10.60
CA LYS A 485 -27.47 -21.83 -9.39
C LYS A 485 -27.55 -22.75 -8.18
N GLY A 486 -27.83 -24.05 -8.38
CA GLY A 486 -28.05 -25.00 -7.29
C GLY A 486 -26.76 -25.64 -6.76
N THR A 487 -25.86 -26.05 -7.65
CA THR A 487 -24.63 -26.78 -7.27
C THR A 487 -23.41 -25.88 -7.14
N GLY A 488 -23.43 -24.68 -7.74
CA GLY A 488 -22.29 -23.77 -7.77
C GLY A 488 -21.19 -24.15 -8.77
N TYR A 489 -21.36 -25.22 -9.55
CA TYR A 489 -20.42 -25.60 -10.62
C TYR A 489 -20.32 -24.51 -11.67
N THR A 490 -19.08 -24.17 -12.04
CA THR A 490 -18.79 -23.10 -12.99
C THR A 490 -18.07 -23.67 -14.21
N PHE A 491 -18.55 -23.32 -15.40
CA PHE A 491 -17.96 -23.72 -16.67
C PHE A 491 -17.28 -22.52 -17.32
N TYR A 492 -16.29 -22.78 -18.17
CA TYR A 492 -15.52 -21.74 -18.89
C TYR A 492 -16.41 -20.86 -19.77
N SER A 493 -17.40 -21.47 -20.43
CA SER A 493 -18.50 -20.79 -21.12
C SER A 493 -19.73 -21.68 -21.20
N ALA A 494 -20.87 -21.11 -21.63
CA ALA A 494 -22.09 -21.88 -21.88
C ALA A 494 -21.88 -22.99 -22.94
N CYS A 495 -21.01 -22.76 -23.93
CA CYS A 495 -20.67 -23.77 -24.92
C CYS A 495 -19.88 -24.93 -24.31
N TYR A 496 -18.90 -24.65 -23.44
CA TYR A 496 -18.16 -25.71 -22.75
C TYR A 496 -19.05 -26.50 -21.78
N ALA A 497 -20.16 -25.91 -21.30
CA ALA A 497 -21.23 -26.60 -20.56
C ALA A 497 -22.19 -27.41 -21.45
N GLY A 498 -22.06 -27.33 -22.78
CA GLY A 498 -22.91 -28.03 -23.75
C GLY A 498 -24.34 -27.51 -23.80
N CYS A 499 -24.59 -26.24 -23.47
CA CYS A 499 -25.93 -25.64 -23.48
C CYS A 499 -26.38 -25.30 -24.90
N THR A 500 -27.61 -25.67 -25.27
CA THR A 500 -28.19 -25.37 -26.61
C THR A 500 -29.17 -24.22 -26.60
N ASP A 501 -29.83 -23.96 -25.47
CA ASP A 501 -30.92 -22.99 -25.37
C ASP A 501 -30.62 -21.92 -24.33
N TRP A 502 -31.25 -20.76 -24.46
CA TRP A 502 -31.12 -19.67 -23.51
C TRP A 502 -32.40 -18.84 -23.40
N THR A 503 -32.59 -18.24 -22.23
CA THR A 503 -33.68 -17.32 -21.94
C THR A 503 -33.15 -16.05 -21.29
N ARG A 504 -33.67 -14.89 -21.69
CA ARG A 504 -33.32 -13.59 -21.07
C ARG A 504 -34.50 -13.09 -20.26
N ASN A 505 -34.33 -13.08 -18.95
CA ASN A 505 -35.32 -12.48 -18.05
C ASN A 505 -35.01 -10.98 -17.88
N SER A 506 -35.83 -10.14 -18.50
CA SER A 506 -35.76 -8.67 -18.41
C SER A 506 -36.65 -8.07 -17.32
N SER A 507 -37.53 -8.85 -16.70
CA SER A 507 -38.47 -8.37 -15.68
C SER A 507 -37.84 -8.37 -14.28
N VAL A 508 -37.57 -7.18 -13.76
CA VAL A 508 -37.26 -6.94 -12.35
C VAL A 508 -38.57 -7.06 -11.56
N SER A 509 -38.90 -8.25 -11.07
CA SER A 509 -39.90 -8.41 -10.01
C SER A 509 -39.20 -8.27 -8.66
N ILE A 510 -39.75 -7.43 -7.78
CA ILE A 510 -39.25 -6.99 -6.46
C ILE A 510 -39.03 -8.14 -5.43
N LEU A 511 -39.10 -9.41 -5.84
CA LEU A 511 -38.79 -10.57 -5.01
C LEU A 511 -37.87 -11.53 -5.80
N LEU A 512 -36.59 -11.56 -5.39
CA LEU A 512 -35.63 -12.68 -5.54
C LEU A 512 -35.14 -13.14 -6.94
N TYR A 513 -35.47 -12.50 -8.06
CA TYR A 513 -34.88 -12.86 -9.37
C TYR A 513 -33.97 -11.77 -9.94
N THR A 514 -32.68 -12.08 -10.05
CA THR A 514 -31.70 -11.24 -10.74
C THR A 514 -31.96 -11.30 -12.25
N ALA A 515 -32.16 -10.13 -12.87
CA ALA A 515 -32.12 -9.96 -14.32
C ALA A 515 -30.82 -10.56 -14.87
N GLY A 516 -30.91 -11.42 -15.88
CA GLY A 516 -29.78 -12.20 -16.38
C GLY A 516 -30.15 -13.11 -17.55
N ILE A 517 -29.12 -13.67 -18.18
CA ILE A 517 -29.24 -14.72 -19.20
C ILE A 517 -29.15 -16.06 -18.49
N TYR A 518 -30.14 -16.91 -18.72
CA TYR A 518 -30.17 -18.29 -18.23
C TYR A 518 -29.98 -19.21 -19.43
N TRP A 519 -29.22 -20.27 -19.22
CA TRP A 519 -28.93 -21.27 -20.24
C TRP A 519 -29.58 -22.59 -19.85
N ASP A 520 -30.17 -23.25 -20.83
CA ASP A 520 -30.93 -24.48 -20.69
C ASP A 520 -30.34 -25.56 -21.61
N ASN A 521 -30.71 -26.82 -21.36
CA ASN A 521 -30.25 -28.00 -22.12
C ASN A 521 -28.73 -28.14 -22.17
N CYS A 522 -28.08 -28.09 -21.01
CA CYS A 522 -26.62 -28.18 -20.86
C CYS A 522 -26.15 -29.62 -20.66
N VAL A 523 -25.84 -30.32 -21.76
CA VAL A 523 -25.53 -31.76 -21.76
C VAL A 523 -24.34 -32.12 -20.86
N CYS A 524 -23.28 -31.31 -20.84
CA CYS A 524 -22.12 -31.59 -20.00
C CYS A 524 -22.41 -31.50 -18.50
N PHE A 525 -23.38 -30.67 -18.11
CA PHE A 525 -23.80 -30.58 -16.73
C PHE A 525 -24.59 -31.82 -16.32
N ASP A 526 -25.50 -32.30 -17.16
CA ASP A 526 -26.29 -33.49 -16.89
C ASP A 526 -25.42 -34.76 -16.79
N GLU A 527 -24.42 -34.90 -17.67
CA GLU A 527 -23.42 -35.96 -17.57
C GLU A 527 -22.60 -35.88 -16.27
N LEU A 528 -22.16 -34.68 -15.88
CA LEU A 528 -21.41 -34.46 -14.64
C LEU A 528 -22.23 -34.85 -13.40
N VAL A 529 -23.51 -34.48 -13.34
CA VAL A 529 -24.40 -34.85 -12.25
C VAL A 529 -24.60 -36.37 -12.22
N SER A 530 -24.75 -37.00 -13.38
CA SER A 530 -24.86 -38.46 -13.49
C SER A 530 -23.60 -39.16 -12.96
N TYR A 531 -22.40 -38.68 -13.31
CA TYR A 531 -21.14 -39.18 -12.76
C TYR A 531 -21.04 -38.97 -11.24
N ALA A 532 -21.46 -37.81 -10.74
CA ALA A 532 -21.44 -37.53 -9.30
C ALA A 532 -22.34 -38.49 -8.52
N LEU A 533 -23.53 -38.79 -9.05
CA LEU A 533 -24.46 -39.76 -8.47
C LEU A 533 -23.90 -41.19 -8.55
N GLU A 534 -23.24 -41.57 -9.65
CA GLU A 534 -22.63 -42.90 -9.80
C GLU A 534 -21.46 -43.10 -8.83
N VAL A 535 -20.62 -42.07 -8.64
CA VAL A 535 -19.53 -42.10 -7.65
C VAL A 535 -20.11 -42.19 -6.24
N GLN A 536 -21.12 -41.39 -5.91
CA GLN A 536 -21.76 -41.44 -4.59
C GLN A 536 -22.45 -42.78 -4.32
N TYR A 537 -23.06 -43.39 -5.34
CA TYR A 537 -23.62 -44.74 -5.27
C TYR A 537 -22.54 -45.80 -5.02
N LYS A 538 -21.41 -45.73 -5.75
CA LYS A 538 -20.27 -46.63 -5.56
C LYS A 538 -19.62 -46.46 -4.19
N ASP A 539 -19.43 -45.23 -3.71
CA ASP A 539 -18.86 -44.95 -2.39
C ASP A 539 -19.77 -45.47 -1.26
N ASN A 540 -21.09 -45.28 -1.39
CA ASN A 540 -22.06 -45.83 -0.45
C ASN A 540 -22.03 -47.37 -0.42
N HIS A 541 -21.95 -48.02 -1.59
CA HIS A 541 -21.85 -49.48 -1.67
C HIS A 541 -20.48 -50.03 -1.25
N LEU A 542 -19.39 -49.28 -1.44
CA LEU A 542 -18.08 -49.61 -0.89
C LEU A 542 -18.09 -49.51 0.63
N HIS A 543 -18.72 -48.49 1.21
CA HIS A 543 -18.88 -48.38 2.66
C HIS A 543 -19.84 -49.42 3.25
N GLU A 544 -20.88 -49.84 2.54
CA GLU A 544 -21.72 -50.98 2.92
C GLU A 544 -20.96 -52.31 2.80
N GLY A 545 -20.22 -52.53 1.71
CA GLY A 545 -19.38 -53.71 1.52
C GLY A 545 -18.22 -53.81 2.53
N GLU A 546 -17.63 -52.68 2.94
CA GLU A 546 -16.62 -52.64 4.01
C GLU A 546 -17.24 -52.92 5.39
N LYS A 547 -18.48 -52.47 5.64
CA LYS A 547 -19.24 -52.80 6.86
C LYS A 547 -19.65 -54.28 6.89
N ASP A 548 -20.07 -54.84 5.77
CA ASP A 548 -20.43 -56.26 5.66
C ASP A 548 -19.20 -57.17 5.74
N SER A 549 -18.08 -56.79 5.13
CA SER A 549 -16.80 -57.49 5.28
C SER A 549 -16.33 -57.51 6.74
N LYS A 550 -16.40 -56.37 7.46
CA LYS A 550 -16.10 -56.31 8.90
C LYS A 550 -17.07 -57.13 9.76
N ARG A 551 -18.35 -57.23 9.37
CA ARG A 551 -19.33 -58.11 10.03
C ARG A 551 -19.05 -59.59 9.79
N VAL A 552 -18.70 -59.99 8.58
CA VAL A 552 -18.35 -61.38 8.24
C VAL A 552 -17.07 -61.78 8.97
N GLN A 553 -16.06 -60.91 9.01
CA GLN A 553 -14.82 -61.18 9.74
C GLN A 553 -15.04 -61.26 11.26
N SER A 554 -15.94 -60.44 11.81
CA SER A 554 -16.35 -60.52 13.22
C SER A 554 -17.15 -61.80 13.53
N ALA A 555 -17.97 -62.26 12.57
CA ALA A 555 -18.73 -63.50 12.69
C ALA A 555 -17.83 -64.75 12.58
N GLU A 556 -16.82 -64.75 11.70
CA GLU A 556 -15.82 -65.82 11.63
C GLU A 556 -15.01 -65.93 12.93
N ILE A 557 -14.56 -64.80 13.49
CA ILE A 557 -13.86 -64.77 14.79
C ILE A 557 -14.75 -65.31 15.93
N ALA A 558 -16.05 -64.97 15.92
CA ALA A 558 -17.01 -65.48 16.91
C ALA A 558 -17.29 -66.99 16.74
N ILE A 559 -17.35 -67.49 15.50
CA ILE A 559 -17.56 -68.91 15.20
C ILE A 559 -16.32 -69.74 15.59
N ASP A 560 -15.11 -69.24 15.32
CA ASP A 560 -13.88 -69.92 15.76
C ASP A 560 -13.73 -69.94 17.28
N SER A 561 -14.15 -68.86 17.96
CA SER A 561 -14.18 -68.81 19.43
C SER A 561 -15.19 -69.82 20.02
N LEU A 562 -16.34 -70.01 19.37
CA LEU A 562 -17.35 -71.01 19.78
C LEU A 562 -16.93 -72.46 19.45
N ARG A 563 -16.11 -72.67 18.42
CA ARG A 563 -15.51 -73.99 18.14
C ARG A 563 -14.44 -74.35 19.18
N TYR A 564 -13.67 -73.38 19.65
CA TYR A 564 -12.68 -73.59 20.72
C TYR A 564 -13.35 -73.99 22.05
N LEU A 565 -14.47 -73.34 22.40
CA LEU A 565 -15.26 -73.65 23.61
C LEU A 565 -16.07 -74.96 23.57
N ARG A 566 -16.16 -75.62 22.41
CA ARG A 566 -16.81 -76.94 22.26
C ARG A 566 -15.79 -78.09 22.23
N ALA A 567 -14.50 -77.79 22.18
CA ALA A 567 -13.41 -78.76 22.17
C ALA A 567 -12.72 -78.93 23.54
N GLU A 568 -13.10 -78.13 24.54
CA GLU A 568 -12.95 -78.39 25.98
C GLU A 568 -14.23 -79.02 26.53
#